data_AF-A0A968UNR3-F1
#
_entry.id   AF-A0A968UNR3-F1
#
_cell.length_a   1.000
_cell.length_b   1.000
_cell.length_c   1.000
_cell.angle_alpha   90.00
_cell.angle_beta   90.00
_cell.angle_gamma   90.00
#
_symmetry.space_group_name_H-M   'P 1'
#
loop_
_entity.id
_entity.type
_entity.pdbx_description
1 polymer ?
#
loop_
_entity_poly.entity_id
_entity_poly.type
_entity_poly.pdbx_seq_one_letter_code
_entity_poly.pdbx_strand_id
1 'polypeptide(L)'
;MNGEAKTGWGSFGSENGQFNLPLGVAVSKESDDKVYVYVTDRKNYRVQKFDADGRFIRKWGERGDGNGKFETPHGIVVCDGFVYVSDESYSRILKFDINGNYIKQWGSFGTDNGKFKSPTNLAIFENYLYVADTGNHRIAKYTLDGDFVESFGISGTAPGYFNSPVGLCFGTQGRLYVSESANHRIQVFSSNTTQKVSKAIIVAGKGENDPLWDHTRLCANFAYRTLGYQGISKENIRYLTSDTQSDLDFDGKPDTVFSPTNNEFISAVEWAKNADRLVVYFVDHGGTNDSSNGIFRLSSAETFDMSELNPLLDNLQQGKTADVIAVFDTCKSGLFLKPSQIPDGKSVS
;
A
#
# COMPACT_ATOMS: atom_id res chain seq x y z
N MET A 1 -10.85 23.16 18.56
CA MET A 1 -9.93 23.62 19.63
C MET A 1 -9.52 25.04 19.28
N ASN A 2 -9.46 25.97 20.24
CA ASN A 2 -9.11 27.39 20.03
C ASN A 2 -7.60 27.68 20.00
N GLY A 3 -6.75 26.64 19.95
CA GLY A 3 -5.29 26.77 19.91
C GLY A 3 -4.63 27.10 21.25
N GLU A 4 -5.38 27.26 22.33
CA GLU A 4 -4.82 27.52 23.66
C GLU A 4 -4.35 26.23 24.33
N ALA A 5 -3.14 26.26 24.88
CA ALA A 5 -2.61 25.17 25.68
C ALA A 5 -3.41 25.07 26.99
N LYS A 6 -4.00 23.90 27.25
CA LYS A 6 -4.71 23.63 28.51
C LYS A 6 -3.75 23.38 29.68
N THR A 7 -2.60 22.78 29.38
CA THR A 7 -1.54 22.46 30.34
C THR A 7 -0.22 22.30 29.58
N GLY A 8 0.89 22.44 30.30
CA GLY A 8 2.23 22.15 29.84
C GLY A 8 3.11 21.82 31.03
N TRP A 9 4.00 20.84 30.88
CA TRP A 9 4.92 20.44 31.94
C TRP A 9 6.32 20.18 31.40
N GLY A 10 7.28 20.26 32.32
CA GLY A 10 8.69 20.07 32.08
C GLY A 10 9.49 21.36 31.98
N SER A 11 10.80 21.22 32.17
CA SER A 11 11.79 22.30 32.04
C SER A 11 13.09 21.76 31.47
N PHE A 12 14.01 22.63 31.04
CA PHE A 12 15.35 22.20 30.66
C PHE A 12 16.07 21.55 31.84
N GLY A 13 16.77 20.43 31.59
CA GLY A 13 17.65 19.78 32.56
C GLY A 13 17.65 18.26 32.45
N SER A 14 18.19 17.60 33.49
CA SER A 14 18.41 16.14 33.54
C SER A 14 17.65 15.46 34.69
N GLU A 15 16.96 16.20 35.55
CA GLU A 15 16.17 15.62 36.64
C GLU A 15 14.88 14.95 36.14
N ASN A 16 14.16 14.28 37.03
CA ASN A 16 12.86 13.68 36.73
C ASN A 16 11.88 14.77 36.28
N GLY A 17 11.23 14.56 35.13
CA GLY A 17 10.32 15.55 34.54
C GLY A 17 11.01 16.74 33.86
N GLN A 18 12.35 16.80 33.86
CA GLN A 18 13.11 17.74 33.03
C GLN A 18 13.52 17.08 31.71
N PHE A 19 13.76 17.89 30.68
CA PHE A 19 14.08 17.43 29.34
C PHE A 19 15.30 18.15 28.77
N ASN A 20 16.00 17.46 27.88
CA ASN A 20 17.02 18.02 27.01
C ASN A 20 16.75 17.51 25.58
N LEU A 21 16.16 18.38 24.77
CA LEU A 21 15.71 18.09 23.40
C LEU A 21 14.68 16.93 23.34
N PRO A 22 13.49 17.08 23.94
CA PRO A 22 12.41 16.10 23.78
C PRO A 22 11.92 16.10 22.33
N LEU A 23 11.80 14.93 21.69
CA LEU A 23 11.45 14.83 20.27
C LEU A 23 10.15 14.07 20.01
N GLY A 24 10.09 12.82 20.44
CA GLY A 24 8.96 11.94 20.23
C GLY A 24 8.02 11.93 21.43
N VAL A 25 6.73 11.86 21.15
CA VAL A 25 5.69 11.68 22.17
C VAL A 25 4.72 10.59 21.73
N ALA A 26 4.35 9.71 22.66
CA ALA A 26 3.29 8.74 22.47
C ALA A 26 2.33 8.78 23.66
N VAL A 27 1.06 8.50 23.40
CA VAL A 27 0.01 8.42 24.41
C VAL A 27 -0.56 7.02 24.36
N SER A 28 -0.75 6.41 25.52
CA SER A 28 -1.35 5.09 25.63
C SER A 28 -2.40 5.06 26.73
N LYS A 29 -3.46 4.29 26.52
CA LYS A 29 -4.38 3.88 27.57
C LYS A 29 -3.98 2.46 27.99
N GLU A 30 -3.58 2.30 29.24
CA GLU A 30 -3.11 1.01 29.75
C GLU A 30 -4.25 0.19 30.36
N SER A 31 -3.94 -1.02 30.83
CA SER A 31 -4.93 -1.97 31.36
C SER A 31 -5.69 -1.48 32.61
N ASP A 32 -5.17 -0.45 33.29
CA ASP A 32 -5.82 0.21 34.41
C ASP A 32 -6.79 1.33 33.98
N ASP A 33 -7.07 1.43 32.68
CA ASP A 33 -7.90 2.45 32.04
C ASP A 33 -7.36 3.88 32.15
N LYS A 34 -6.12 4.05 32.62
CA LYS A 34 -5.47 5.36 32.72
C LYS A 34 -4.68 5.70 31.47
N VAL A 35 -4.59 7.00 31.22
CA VAL A 35 -3.80 7.56 30.11
C VAL A 35 -2.41 7.91 30.62
N TYR A 36 -1.41 7.49 29.85
CA TYR A 36 -0.01 7.75 30.11
C TYR A 36 0.65 8.40 28.89
N VAL A 37 1.61 9.27 29.15
CA VAL A 37 2.38 9.99 28.14
C VAL A 37 3.83 9.55 28.20
N TYR A 38 4.39 9.19 27.06
CA TYR A 38 5.75 8.71 26.88
C TYR A 38 6.52 9.71 26.04
N VAL A 39 7.72 10.09 26.47
CA VAL A 39 8.52 11.11 25.77
C VAL A 39 9.96 10.61 25.60
N THR A 40 10.49 10.65 24.38
CA THR A 40 11.92 10.46 24.13
C THR A 40 12.67 11.75 24.42
N ASP A 41 13.66 11.66 25.30
CA ASP A 41 14.44 12.76 25.81
C ASP A 41 15.87 12.65 25.25
N ARG A 42 16.03 13.14 24.01
CA ARG A 42 17.13 12.74 23.12
C ARG A 42 18.51 12.98 23.71
N LYS A 43 18.76 14.17 24.27
CA LYS A 43 20.07 14.54 24.81
C LYS A 43 20.29 14.09 26.25
N ASN A 44 19.27 13.50 26.89
CA ASN A 44 19.42 12.75 28.13
C ASN A 44 19.41 11.23 27.92
N TYR A 45 19.37 10.75 26.67
CA TYR A 45 19.52 9.33 26.30
C TYR A 45 18.50 8.40 26.96
N ARG A 46 17.25 8.87 27.12
CA ARG A 46 16.24 8.18 27.91
C ARG A 46 14.83 8.35 27.37
N VAL A 47 13.92 7.53 27.88
CA VAL A 47 12.47 7.73 27.77
C VAL A 47 11.93 8.08 29.15
N GLN A 48 10.94 8.98 29.20
CA GLN A 48 10.20 9.31 30.41
C GLN A 48 8.71 9.01 30.23
N LYS A 49 8.08 8.45 31.26
CA LYS A 49 6.65 8.16 31.35
C LYS A 49 5.99 9.08 32.39
N PHE A 50 4.83 9.61 32.05
CA PHE A 50 4.02 10.53 32.84
C PHE A 50 2.56 10.07 32.89
N ASP A 51 1.82 10.51 33.91
CA ASP A 51 0.36 10.43 33.90
C ASP A 51 -0.24 11.49 32.96
N ALA A 52 -1.56 11.47 32.78
CA ALA A 52 -2.30 12.41 31.94
C ALA A 52 -2.20 13.89 32.39
N ASP A 53 -1.85 14.13 33.66
CA ASP A 53 -1.69 15.45 34.24
C ASP A 53 -0.22 15.95 34.17
N GLY A 54 0.69 15.14 33.62
CA GLY A 54 2.10 15.46 33.48
C GLY A 54 2.96 15.15 34.71
N ARG A 55 2.46 14.39 35.69
CA ARG A 55 3.27 13.95 36.83
C ARG A 55 4.22 12.86 36.37
N PHE A 56 5.50 13.02 36.73
CA PHE A 56 6.53 12.03 36.44
C PHE A 56 6.22 10.70 37.12
N ILE A 57 6.29 9.62 36.37
CA ILE A 57 6.12 8.26 36.88
C ILE A 57 7.46 7.55 36.94
N ARG A 58 8.16 7.49 35.80
CA ARG A 58 9.45 6.79 35.69
C ARG A 58 10.23 7.18 34.44
N LYS A 59 11.49 6.77 34.42
CA LYS A 59 12.38 6.87 33.27
C LYS A 59 13.20 5.61 33.10
N TRP A 60 13.64 5.33 31.89
CA TRP A 60 14.58 4.26 31.58
C TRP A 60 15.45 4.65 30.38
N GLY A 61 16.55 3.93 30.23
CA GLY A 61 17.61 4.25 29.28
C GLY A 61 18.69 5.12 29.90
N GLU A 62 19.85 5.02 29.29
CA GLU A 62 21.06 5.80 29.54
C GLU A 62 21.90 5.77 28.27
N ARG A 63 22.99 6.55 28.23
CA ARG A 63 23.86 6.56 27.06
C ARG A 63 24.56 5.21 26.85
N GLY A 64 24.52 4.69 25.62
CA GLY A 64 25.34 3.55 25.20
C GLY A 64 24.69 2.65 24.15
N ASP A 65 25.43 1.64 23.71
CA ASP A 65 25.04 0.67 22.68
C ASP A 65 24.50 -0.66 23.23
N GLY A 66 24.62 -0.91 24.54
CA GLY A 66 24.09 -2.10 25.20
C GLY A 66 22.56 -2.18 25.27
N ASN A 67 22.06 -3.31 25.78
CA ASN A 67 20.63 -3.57 25.94
C ASN A 67 19.93 -2.45 26.74
N GLY A 68 18.87 -1.88 26.17
CA GLY A 68 18.07 -0.83 26.79
C GLY A 68 18.73 0.55 26.88
N LYS A 69 19.91 0.73 26.26
CA LYS A 69 20.62 2.02 26.20
C LYS A 69 20.35 2.72 24.86
N PHE A 70 20.59 4.03 24.82
CA PHE A 70 20.36 4.85 23.62
C PHE A 70 21.55 5.76 23.31
N GLU A 71 21.69 6.19 22.06
CA GLU A 71 22.52 7.36 21.71
C GLU A 71 21.68 8.54 21.25
N THR A 72 20.62 8.31 20.46
CA THR A 72 19.72 9.36 19.97
C THR A 72 18.30 8.81 19.86
N PRO A 73 17.60 8.62 20.99
CA PRO A 73 16.22 8.17 20.97
C PRO A 73 15.35 9.24 20.29
N HIS A 74 14.59 8.86 19.27
CA HIS A 74 13.88 9.80 18.41
C HIS A 74 12.37 9.57 18.42
N GLY A 75 11.89 8.62 17.62
CA GLY A 75 10.48 8.25 17.51
C GLY A 75 10.06 7.30 18.63
N ILE A 76 8.79 7.36 19.03
CA ILE A 76 8.23 6.48 20.06
C ILE A 76 6.77 6.15 19.73
N VAL A 77 6.39 4.89 19.90
CA VAL A 77 5.01 4.42 19.84
C VAL A 77 4.76 3.37 20.93
N VAL A 78 3.50 3.25 21.35
CA VAL A 78 3.06 2.27 22.35
C VAL A 78 1.92 1.45 21.77
N CYS A 79 2.02 0.12 21.87
CA CYS A 79 0.99 -0.81 21.40
C CYS A 79 1.06 -2.10 22.23
N ASP A 80 -0.10 -2.60 22.65
CA ASP A 80 -0.27 -3.89 23.34
C ASP A 80 0.66 -4.09 24.54
N GLY A 81 0.85 -3.03 25.34
CA GLY A 81 1.70 -3.07 26.53
C GLY A 81 3.21 -2.98 26.27
N PHE A 82 3.61 -2.72 25.02
CA PHE A 82 5.00 -2.54 24.62
C PHE A 82 5.27 -1.11 24.13
N VAL A 83 6.49 -0.64 24.38
CA VAL A 83 7.01 0.64 23.92
C VAL A 83 8.10 0.40 22.90
N TYR A 84 7.98 1.02 21.73
CA TYR A 84 8.93 0.94 20.63
C TYR A 84 9.60 2.27 20.46
N VAL A 85 10.93 2.29 20.37
CA VAL A 85 11.73 3.50 20.28
C VAL A 85 12.76 3.35 19.18
N SER A 86 12.86 4.32 18.28
CA SER A 86 13.95 4.38 17.31
C SER A 86 15.17 5.05 17.93
N ASP A 87 16.33 4.46 17.70
CA ASP A 87 17.63 4.99 18.07
C ASP A 87 18.38 5.36 16.78
N GLU A 88 18.29 6.63 16.43
CA GLU A 88 18.63 7.17 15.10
C GLU A 88 20.10 6.87 14.75
N SER A 89 21.02 7.15 15.66
CA SER A 89 22.47 7.04 15.43
C SER A 89 22.96 5.59 15.44
N TYR A 90 22.31 4.71 16.21
CA TYR A 90 22.62 3.28 16.19
C TYR A 90 21.81 2.48 15.17
N SER A 91 20.97 3.15 14.36
CA SER A 91 20.24 2.54 13.24
C SER A 91 19.46 1.28 13.66
N ARG A 92 18.72 1.39 14.76
CA ARG A 92 17.99 0.28 15.38
C ARG A 92 16.68 0.73 16.00
N ILE A 93 15.78 -0.21 16.22
CA ILE A 93 14.57 -0.07 17.02
C ILE A 93 14.73 -0.89 18.29
N LEU A 94 14.33 -0.34 19.44
CA LEU A 94 14.29 -1.02 20.72
C LEU A 94 12.85 -1.20 21.17
N LYS A 95 12.53 -2.39 21.69
CA LYS A 95 11.25 -2.77 22.28
C LYS A 95 11.41 -2.94 23.79
N PHE A 96 10.53 -2.31 24.54
CA PHE A 96 10.43 -2.38 26.00
C PHE A 96 9.02 -2.81 26.40
N ASP A 97 8.86 -3.33 27.60
CA ASP A 97 7.53 -3.37 28.23
C ASP A 97 7.14 -1.98 28.76
N ILE A 98 5.89 -1.87 29.21
CA ILE A 98 5.33 -0.64 29.79
C ILE A 98 6.02 -0.19 31.10
N ASN A 99 6.77 -1.10 31.73
CA ASN A 99 7.60 -0.87 32.89
C ASN A 99 9.05 -0.57 32.51
N GLY A 100 9.33 -0.22 31.25
CA GLY A 100 10.65 0.17 30.76
C GLY A 100 11.71 -0.93 30.82
N ASN A 101 11.32 -2.19 31.01
CA ASN A 101 12.25 -3.31 30.94
C ASN A 101 12.56 -3.60 29.47
N TYR A 102 13.84 -3.75 29.15
CA TYR A 102 14.28 -4.09 27.80
C TYR A 102 13.78 -5.49 27.42
N ILE A 103 13.20 -5.61 26.22
CA ILE A 103 12.73 -6.88 25.65
C ILE A 103 13.68 -7.33 24.55
N LYS A 104 13.83 -6.51 23.49
CA LYS A 104 14.72 -6.81 22.37
C LYS A 104 15.02 -5.55 21.55
N GLN A 105 15.94 -5.69 20.59
CA GLN A 105 16.21 -4.70 19.56
C GLN A 105 16.48 -5.38 18.22
N TRP A 106 16.29 -4.65 17.13
CA TRP A 106 16.61 -5.09 15.77
C TRP A 106 17.02 -3.90 14.90
N GLY A 107 17.60 -4.23 13.75
CA GLY A 107 18.23 -3.24 12.89
C GLY A 107 19.74 -3.14 13.09
N SER A 108 20.40 -2.68 12.04
CA SER A 108 21.80 -2.28 12.02
C SER A 108 21.99 -1.27 10.89
N PHE A 109 23.10 -0.56 10.87
CA PHE A 109 23.38 0.39 9.79
C PHE A 109 23.47 -0.32 8.43
N GLY A 110 22.72 0.19 7.44
CA GLY A 110 22.83 -0.25 6.04
C GLY A 110 21.56 -0.02 5.22
N THR A 111 21.58 -0.49 3.98
CA THR A 111 20.51 -0.31 2.99
C THR A 111 19.69 -1.58 2.74
N ASP A 112 20.20 -2.75 3.15
CA ASP A 112 19.55 -4.04 2.93
C ASP A 112 18.23 -4.15 3.72
N ASN A 113 17.43 -5.18 3.41
CA ASN A 113 16.24 -5.53 4.18
C ASN A 113 16.61 -5.78 5.65
N GLY A 114 15.80 -5.27 6.57
CA GLY A 114 16.06 -5.37 8.01
C GLY A 114 17.14 -4.42 8.55
N LYS A 115 17.79 -3.60 7.70
CA LYS A 115 18.75 -2.57 8.09
C LYS A 115 18.15 -1.17 8.00
N PHE A 116 18.75 -0.21 8.70
CA PHE A 116 18.31 1.18 8.72
C PHE A 116 19.45 2.14 8.47
N LYS A 117 19.10 3.37 8.10
CA LYS A 117 19.99 4.52 8.09
C LYS A 117 19.23 5.71 8.67
N SER A 118 19.54 6.05 9.92
CA SER A 118 18.87 7.14 10.66
C SER A 118 17.35 6.95 10.74
N PRO A 119 16.85 5.85 11.35
CA PRO A 119 15.42 5.67 11.53
C PRO A 119 14.88 6.74 12.49
N THR A 120 13.80 7.43 12.10
CA THR A 120 13.19 8.51 12.89
C THR A 120 11.83 8.11 13.44
N ASN A 121 10.72 8.61 12.90
CA ASN A 121 9.42 8.38 13.50
C ASN A 121 8.87 6.96 13.25
N LEU A 122 7.96 6.55 14.13
CA LEU A 122 7.34 5.23 14.15
C LEU A 122 5.81 5.38 14.10
N ALA A 123 5.13 4.41 13.51
CA ALA A 123 3.67 4.31 13.55
C ALA A 123 3.22 2.84 13.62
N ILE A 124 2.10 2.59 14.27
CA ILE A 124 1.47 1.27 14.32
C ILE A 124 0.19 1.28 13.49
N PHE A 125 -0.01 0.25 12.67
CA PHE A 125 -1.26 -0.01 11.96
C PHE A 125 -1.41 -1.50 11.68
N GLU A 126 -2.62 -2.05 11.92
CA GLU A 126 -2.94 -3.48 11.72
C GLU A 126 -1.90 -4.46 12.28
N ASN A 127 -1.41 -4.23 13.50
CA ASN A 127 -0.37 -5.04 14.16
C ASN A 127 0.98 -5.09 13.41
N TYR A 128 1.29 -4.03 12.66
CA TYR A 128 2.61 -3.81 12.09
C TYR A 128 3.22 -2.50 12.56
N LEU A 129 4.54 -2.51 12.72
CA LEU A 129 5.35 -1.32 12.97
C LEU A 129 5.86 -0.77 11.64
N TYR A 130 5.55 0.48 11.37
CA TYR A 130 6.07 1.26 10.26
C TYR A 130 7.14 2.22 10.77
N VAL A 131 8.27 2.27 10.07
CA VAL A 131 9.46 3.03 10.44
C VAL A 131 9.85 3.97 9.32
N ALA A 132 10.04 5.24 9.65
CA ALA A 132 10.61 6.23 8.75
C ALA A 132 12.12 5.98 8.68
N ASP A 133 12.58 5.25 7.65
CA ASP A 133 13.98 4.98 7.45
C ASP A 133 14.62 6.14 6.66
N THR A 134 14.74 7.28 7.35
CA THR A 134 14.93 8.61 6.76
C THR A 134 16.11 8.68 5.81
N GLY A 135 17.27 8.15 6.22
CA GLY A 135 18.49 8.19 5.42
C GLY A 135 18.53 7.19 4.26
N ASN A 136 17.60 6.23 4.23
CA ASN A 136 17.39 5.32 3.10
C ASN A 136 16.22 5.74 2.21
N HIS A 137 15.53 6.84 2.51
CA HIS A 137 14.45 7.38 1.69
C HIS A 137 13.30 6.39 1.48
N ARG A 138 12.95 5.63 2.52
CA ARG A 138 11.91 4.60 2.47
C ARG A 138 11.11 4.53 3.75
N ILE A 139 9.94 3.91 3.67
CA ILE A 139 9.20 3.44 4.85
C ILE A 139 9.39 1.93 4.94
N ALA A 140 9.81 1.45 6.10
CA ALA A 140 10.01 0.02 6.35
C ALA A 140 8.93 -0.51 7.30
N LYS A 141 8.40 -1.70 7.00
CA LYS A 141 7.34 -2.37 7.75
C LYS A 141 7.87 -3.63 8.42
N TYR A 142 7.52 -3.80 9.68
CA TYR A 142 7.94 -4.90 10.53
C TYR A 142 6.75 -5.50 11.27
N THR A 143 6.84 -6.77 11.63
CA THR A 143 5.98 -7.34 12.68
C THR A 143 6.24 -6.61 14.01
N LEU A 144 5.29 -6.69 14.95
CA LEU A 144 5.49 -6.16 16.31
C LEU A 144 6.62 -6.85 17.10
N ASP A 145 7.13 -7.98 16.59
CA ASP A 145 8.30 -8.68 17.13
C ASP A 145 9.60 -8.38 16.38
N GLY A 146 9.56 -7.50 15.37
CA GLY A 146 10.77 -6.96 14.73
C GLY A 146 11.26 -7.75 13.53
N ASP A 147 10.43 -8.64 12.96
CA ASP A 147 10.74 -9.30 11.69
C ASP A 147 10.40 -8.37 10.53
N PHE A 148 11.33 -8.23 9.58
CA PHE A 148 11.13 -7.40 8.40
C PHE A 148 10.04 -8.01 7.50
N VAL A 149 9.08 -7.19 7.07
CA VAL A 149 8.01 -7.60 6.17
C VAL A 149 8.30 -7.08 4.76
N GLU A 150 8.37 -5.76 4.62
CA GLU A 150 8.58 -5.10 3.33
C GLU A 150 9.05 -3.64 3.56
N SER A 151 9.45 -2.98 2.48
CA SER A 151 9.67 -1.53 2.49
C SER A 151 9.25 -0.95 1.15
N PHE A 152 8.82 0.31 1.15
CA PHE A 152 8.47 1.01 -0.07
C PHE A 152 9.06 2.42 -0.10
N GLY A 153 9.24 2.92 -1.32
CA GLY A 153 9.88 4.18 -1.62
C GLY A 153 11.38 4.07 -1.82
N ILE A 154 11.90 4.99 -2.64
CA ILE A 154 13.31 5.19 -2.95
C ILE A 154 13.58 6.69 -3.03
N SER A 155 14.86 7.09 -3.09
CA SER A 155 15.21 8.51 -3.20
C SER A 155 14.64 9.15 -4.47
N GLY A 156 13.97 10.29 -4.33
CA GLY A 156 13.53 11.13 -5.45
C GLY A 156 12.32 12.02 -5.14
N THR A 157 11.72 12.58 -6.19
CA THR A 157 10.65 13.60 -6.11
C THR A 157 9.32 13.13 -6.73
N ALA A 158 9.28 11.99 -7.42
CA ALA A 158 8.05 11.44 -7.98
C ALA A 158 7.08 10.98 -6.87
N PRO A 159 5.78 10.82 -7.15
CA PRO A 159 4.85 10.14 -6.25
C PRO A 159 5.36 8.73 -5.89
N GLY A 160 5.33 8.39 -4.61
CA GLY A 160 5.84 7.13 -4.07
C GLY A 160 7.35 7.10 -3.81
N TYR A 161 8.11 8.12 -4.24
CA TYR A 161 9.52 8.28 -3.91
C TYR A 161 9.63 9.24 -2.74
N PHE A 162 10.70 9.16 -1.96
CA PHE A 162 10.90 10.01 -0.80
C PHE A 162 12.21 10.79 -0.85
N ASN A 163 12.21 11.96 -0.22
CA ASN A 163 13.43 12.64 0.18
C ASN A 163 13.37 13.00 1.67
N SER A 164 14.10 12.22 2.48
CA SER A 164 14.11 12.33 3.94
C SER A 164 12.70 12.26 4.54
N PRO A 165 12.01 11.11 4.45
CA PRO A 165 10.73 10.93 5.15
C PRO A 165 10.99 10.96 6.68
N VAL A 166 10.21 11.73 7.42
CA VAL A 166 10.42 11.93 8.87
C VAL A 166 9.20 11.50 9.68
N GLY A 167 8.05 12.15 9.47
CA GLY A 167 6.84 11.88 10.24
C GLY A 167 5.91 10.90 9.53
N LEU A 168 5.32 9.98 10.29
CA LEU A 168 4.32 9.02 9.81
C LEU A 168 3.09 9.12 10.71
N CYS A 169 1.89 9.08 10.14
CA CYS A 169 0.68 8.75 10.90
C CYS A 169 -0.36 8.08 10.03
N PHE A 170 -1.16 7.20 10.64
CA PHE A 170 -2.33 6.63 9.98
C PHE A 170 -3.57 7.43 10.36
N GLY A 171 -4.33 7.84 9.35
CA GLY A 171 -5.65 8.44 9.51
C GLY A 171 -6.76 7.40 9.46
N THR A 172 -8.00 7.88 9.36
CA THR A 172 -9.18 7.03 9.16
C THR A 172 -9.08 6.25 7.85
N GLN A 173 -9.65 5.04 7.82
CA GLN A 173 -9.62 4.13 6.66
C GLN A 173 -8.19 3.70 6.26
N GLY A 174 -7.24 3.80 7.20
CA GLY A 174 -5.89 3.33 6.99
C GLY A 174 -5.03 4.20 6.07
N ARG A 175 -5.43 5.44 5.75
CA ARG A 175 -4.53 6.30 4.96
C ARG A 175 -3.26 6.63 5.75
N LEU A 176 -2.09 6.29 5.21
CA LEU A 176 -0.79 6.64 5.75
C LEU A 176 -0.36 8.01 5.21
N TYR A 177 -0.10 8.94 6.10
CA TYR A 177 0.46 10.25 5.80
C TYR A 177 1.94 10.25 6.14
N VAL A 178 2.77 10.64 5.19
CA VAL A 178 4.23 10.74 5.35
C VAL A 178 4.67 12.17 5.09
N SER A 179 5.35 12.79 6.05
CA SER A 179 5.99 14.09 5.85
C SER A 179 7.44 13.93 5.40
N GLU A 180 7.85 14.73 4.43
CA GLU A 180 9.20 14.73 3.87
C GLU A 180 9.87 16.08 4.12
N SER A 181 10.94 16.08 4.92
CA SER A 181 11.61 17.32 5.31
C SER A 181 12.36 17.96 4.14
N ALA A 182 12.89 17.16 3.21
CA ALA A 182 13.71 17.64 2.10
C ALA A 182 12.91 17.87 0.79
N ASN A 183 11.73 17.27 0.64
CA ASN A 183 10.82 17.56 -0.48
C ASN A 183 9.72 18.58 -0.12
N HIS A 184 9.68 19.07 1.13
CA HIS A 184 8.72 20.07 1.61
C HIS A 184 7.26 19.67 1.34
N ARG A 185 6.94 18.39 1.47
CA ARG A 185 5.62 17.86 1.12
C ARG A 185 5.11 16.83 2.12
N ILE A 186 3.82 16.55 2.00
CA ILE A 186 3.16 15.39 2.60
C ILE A 186 2.67 14.51 1.46
N GLN A 187 2.97 13.22 1.52
CA GLN A 187 2.37 12.21 0.65
C GLN A 187 1.36 11.37 1.43
N VAL A 188 0.28 10.99 0.76
CA VAL A 188 -0.78 10.15 1.32
C VAL A 188 -0.81 8.84 0.55
N PHE A 189 -0.69 7.74 1.28
CA PHE A 189 -0.73 6.38 0.77
C PHE A 189 -1.99 5.71 1.30
N SER A 190 -2.65 4.90 0.49
CA SER A 190 -3.68 4.00 1.01
C SER A 190 -2.97 2.82 1.70
N SER A 191 -3.31 2.50 2.95
CA SER A 191 -2.87 1.24 3.59
C SER A 191 -3.65 0.04 3.10
N ASN A 192 -4.45 0.16 2.04
CA ASN A 192 -4.85 -1.01 1.31
C ASN A 192 -3.53 -1.68 0.92
N THR A 193 -3.10 -2.67 1.72
CA THR A 193 -2.71 -3.99 1.22
C THR A 193 -3.48 -4.09 -0.08
N THR A 194 -2.77 -3.90 -1.20
CA THR A 194 -3.35 -3.82 -2.54
C THR A 194 -4.48 -4.83 -2.51
N GLN A 195 -5.74 -4.38 -2.52
CA GLN A 195 -6.87 -5.29 -2.38
C GLN A 195 -6.61 -6.27 -3.52
N LYS A 196 -6.15 -7.48 -3.17
CA LYS A 196 -5.45 -8.30 -4.15
C LYS A 196 -6.50 -8.55 -5.22
N VAL A 197 -6.13 -8.35 -6.48
CA VAL A 197 -7.02 -8.68 -7.57
C VAL A 197 -7.42 -10.13 -7.34
N SER A 198 -8.68 -10.35 -6.98
CA SER A 198 -9.17 -11.67 -6.54
C SER A 198 -9.61 -12.48 -7.73
N LYS A 199 -10.00 -11.80 -8.82
CA LYS A 199 -10.37 -12.38 -10.10
C LYS A 199 -9.94 -11.49 -11.25
N ALA A 200 -9.67 -12.09 -12.40
CA ALA A 200 -9.43 -11.37 -13.63
C ALA A 200 -10.20 -11.96 -14.81
N ILE A 201 -10.59 -11.10 -15.73
CA ILE A 201 -11.10 -11.46 -17.05
C ILE A 201 -10.13 -10.86 -18.07
N ILE A 202 -9.59 -11.68 -18.96
CA ILE A 202 -8.72 -11.24 -20.04
C ILE A 202 -9.45 -11.53 -21.35
N VAL A 203 -9.55 -10.51 -22.20
CA VAL A 203 -10.26 -10.57 -23.47
C VAL A 203 -9.28 -10.24 -24.59
N ALA A 204 -8.81 -11.28 -25.29
CA ALA A 204 -7.97 -11.16 -26.47
C ALA A 204 -8.86 -11.17 -27.72
N GLY A 205 -9.20 -9.97 -28.18
CA GLY A 205 -10.01 -9.72 -29.37
C GLY A 205 -9.28 -10.06 -30.67
N LYS A 206 -10.02 -10.43 -31.72
CA LYS A 206 -9.45 -10.72 -33.04
C LYS A 206 -10.41 -10.31 -34.14
N GLY A 207 -10.00 -9.40 -35.02
CA GLY A 207 -10.76 -9.06 -36.22
C GLY A 207 -10.69 -10.14 -37.31
N GLU A 208 -11.53 -10.01 -38.34
CA GLU A 208 -11.39 -10.81 -39.56
C GLU A 208 -10.05 -10.49 -40.26
N ASN A 209 -9.30 -11.52 -40.66
CA ASN A 209 -7.98 -11.40 -41.31
C ASN A 209 -6.99 -10.48 -40.57
N ASP A 210 -6.94 -10.57 -39.23
CA ASP A 210 -6.13 -9.69 -38.39
C ASP A 210 -4.61 -10.00 -38.48
N PRO A 211 -3.81 -9.16 -39.19
CA PRO A 211 -2.37 -9.39 -39.33
C PRO A 211 -1.60 -9.09 -38.06
N LEU A 212 -2.23 -8.45 -37.08
CA LEU A 212 -1.62 -8.06 -35.81
C LEU A 212 -2.04 -9.00 -34.66
N TRP A 213 -2.72 -10.12 -34.98
CA TRP A 213 -3.15 -11.12 -34.02
C TRP A 213 -2.03 -11.61 -33.11
N ASP A 214 -0.83 -11.83 -33.64
CA ASP A 214 0.31 -12.28 -32.83
C ASP A 214 0.69 -11.26 -31.74
N HIS A 215 0.57 -9.96 -32.03
CA HIS A 215 0.81 -8.92 -31.03
C HIS A 215 -0.29 -8.89 -29.98
N THR A 216 -1.56 -8.97 -30.39
CA THR A 216 -2.70 -9.03 -29.46
C THR A 216 -2.56 -10.21 -28.50
N ARG A 217 -2.23 -11.38 -29.05
CA ARG A 217 -2.01 -12.61 -28.28
C ARG A 217 -0.84 -12.47 -27.30
N LEU A 218 0.27 -11.86 -27.71
CA LEU A 218 1.42 -11.64 -26.83
C LEU A 218 1.07 -10.70 -25.67
N CYS A 219 0.37 -9.60 -25.92
CA CYS A 219 -0.04 -8.66 -24.86
C CYS A 219 -1.00 -9.32 -23.86
N ALA A 220 -2.00 -10.07 -24.36
CA ALA A 220 -2.94 -10.77 -23.49
C ALA A 220 -2.27 -11.89 -22.67
N ASN A 221 -1.35 -12.65 -23.27
CA ASN A 221 -0.55 -13.66 -22.56
C ASN A 221 0.35 -13.01 -21.49
N PHE A 222 0.91 -11.83 -21.77
CA PHE A 222 1.71 -11.08 -20.80
C PHE A 222 0.87 -10.60 -19.61
N ALA A 223 -0.36 -10.14 -19.86
CA ALA A 223 -1.31 -9.80 -18.80
C ALA A 223 -1.64 -11.03 -17.93
N TYR A 224 -1.90 -12.19 -18.53
CA TYR A 224 -2.15 -13.44 -17.82
C TYR A 224 -1.01 -13.80 -16.86
N ARG A 225 0.22 -13.79 -17.36
CA ARG A 225 1.41 -14.09 -16.56
C ARG A 225 1.64 -13.08 -15.46
N THR A 226 1.43 -11.79 -15.75
CA THR A 226 1.58 -10.72 -14.76
C THR A 226 0.61 -10.92 -13.60
N LEU A 227 -0.64 -11.26 -13.89
CA LEU A 227 -1.65 -11.58 -12.88
C LEU A 227 -1.27 -12.85 -12.09
N GLY A 228 -0.73 -13.87 -12.77
CA GLY A 228 -0.14 -15.05 -12.12
C GLY A 228 1.00 -14.71 -11.15
N TYR A 229 1.95 -13.86 -11.57
CA TYR A 229 3.05 -13.37 -10.72
C TYR A 229 2.57 -12.56 -9.52
N GLN A 230 1.44 -11.86 -9.66
CA GLN A 230 0.78 -11.16 -8.54
C GLN A 230 0.06 -12.12 -7.58
N GLY A 231 0.05 -13.42 -7.87
CA GLY A 231 -0.50 -14.48 -7.03
C GLY A 231 -1.95 -14.85 -7.34
N ILE A 232 -2.48 -14.44 -8.50
CA ILE A 232 -3.79 -14.90 -8.96
C ILE A 232 -3.65 -16.29 -9.57
N SER A 233 -4.36 -17.25 -9.02
CA SER A 233 -4.39 -18.62 -9.54
C SER A 233 -5.22 -18.71 -10.82
N LYS A 234 -4.92 -19.70 -11.67
CA LYS A 234 -5.55 -19.82 -12.99
C LYS A 234 -7.06 -20.06 -12.95
N GLU A 235 -7.57 -20.69 -11.89
CA GLU A 235 -9.01 -20.83 -11.64
C GLU A 235 -9.72 -19.48 -11.36
N ASN A 236 -8.95 -18.46 -10.98
CA ASN A 236 -9.40 -17.09 -10.77
C ASN A 236 -9.11 -16.17 -11.97
N ILE A 237 -8.75 -16.75 -13.13
CA ILE A 237 -8.63 -16.02 -14.39
C ILE A 237 -9.55 -16.65 -15.44
N ARG A 238 -10.38 -15.82 -16.08
CA ARG A 238 -11.13 -16.19 -17.29
C ARG A 238 -10.44 -15.59 -18.50
N TYR A 239 -9.89 -16.45 -19.35
CA TYR A 239 -9.16 -16.03 -20.54
C TYR A 239 -9.99 -16.29 -21.81
N LEU A 240 -10.47 -15.24 -22.45
CA LEU A 240 -11.28 -15.31 -23.67
C LEU A 240 -10.39 -15.02 -24.88
N THR A 241 -10.28 -15.98 -25.80
CA THR A 241 -9.40 -15.88 -26.99
C THR A 241 -9.83 -16.85 -28.08
N SER A 242 -9.53 -16.49 -29.32
CA SER A 242 -9.72 -17.38 -30.48
C SER A 242 -8.70 -18.53 -30.55
N ASP A 243 -7.62 -18.48 -29.74
CA ASP A 243 -6.59 -19.53 -29.65
C ASP A 243 -6.82 -20.42 -28.42
N THR A 244 -7.58 -21.49 -28.60
CA THR A 244 -8.01 -22.39 -27.51
C THR A 244 -6.99 -23.48 -27.16
N GLN A 245 -5.76 -23.46 -27.71
CA GLN A 245 -4.72 -24.47 -27.44
C GLN A 245 -3.53 -23.92 -26.66
N SER A 246 -3.79 -23.07 -25.66
CA SER A 246 -2.74 -22.37 -24.93
C SER A 246 -2.52 -22.94 -23.53
N ASP A 247 -1.35 -23.57 -23.34
CA ASP A 247 -0.67 -23.63 -22.04
C ASP A 247 0.06 -22.29 -21.86
N LEU A 248 -0.63 -21.33 -21.24
CA LEU A 248 -0.23 -19.93 -21.08
C LEU A 248 0.86 -19.75 -20.02
N ASP A 249 0.86 -20.61 -18.99
CA ASP A 249 1.84 -20.62 -17.90
C ASP A 249 3.03 -21.57 -18.11
N PHE A 250 2.99 -22.41 -19.16
CA PHE A 250 3.98 -23.42 -19.50
C PHE A 250 4.17 -24.49 -18.41
N ASP A 251 3.12 -24.77 -17.63
CA ASP A 251 3.15 -25.80 -16.58
C ASP A 251 2.84 -27.22 -17.10
N GLY A 252 2.62 -27.35 -18.41
CA GLY A 252 2.30 -28.60 -19.08
C GLY A 252 0.84 -29.04 -18.90
N LYS A 253 -0.03 -28.19 -18.35
CA LYS A 253 -1.48 -28.42 -18.21
C LYS A 253 -2.27 -27.39 -19.02
N PRO A 254 -3.40 -27.77 -19.62
CA PRO A 254 -4.28 -26.81 -20.29
C PRO A 254 -4.79 -25.75 -19.31
N ASP A 255 -4.74 -24.47 -19.72
CA ASP A 255 -5.42 -23.39 -18.99
C ASP A 255 -6.92 -23.35 -19.29
N THR A 256 -7.68 -22.62 -18.46
CA THR A 256 -9.13 -22.48 -18.70
C THR A 256 -9.38 -21.35 -19.69
N VAL A 257 -9.46 -21.71 -20.96
CA VAL A 257 -9.62 -20.80 -22.10
C VAL A 257 -11.04 -20.89 -22.67
N PHE A 258 -11.64 -19.75 -23.04
CA PHE A 258 -13.01 -19.66 -23.56
C PHE A 258 -13.01 -18.97 -24.92
N SER A 259 -13.99 -19.30 -25.77
CA SER A 259 -14.17 -18.60 -27.04
C SER A 259 -14.57 -17.14 -26.80
N PRO A 260 -14.08 -16.18 -27.59
CA PRO A 260 -14.35 -14.77 -27.36
C PRO A 260 -15.70 -14.43 -28.01
N THR A 261 -16.78 -14.73 -27.31
CA THR A 261 -18.16 -14.41 -27.71
C THR A 261 -18.83 -13.57 -26.64
N ASN A 262 -19.85 -12.80 -27.01
CA ASN A 262 -20.64 -11.96 -26.14
C ASN A 262 -21.26 -12.79 -25.01
N ASN A 263 -21.75 -13.99 -25.32
CA ASN A 263 -22.32 -14.91 -24.32
C ASN A 263 -21.27 -15.39 -23.31
N GLU A 264 -20.06 -15.72 -23.76
CA GLU A 264 -18.96 -16.09 -22.86
C GLU A 264 -18.48 -14.92 -22.02
N PHE A 265 -18.42 -13.71 -22.61
CA PHE A 265 -18.06 -12.51 -21.86
C PHE A 265 -19.08 -12.18 -20.77
N ILE A 266 -20.39 -12.25 -21.09
CA ILE A 266 -21.47 -12.08 -20.11
C ILE A 266 -21.37 -13.15 -19.01
N SER A 267 -21.07 -14.40 -19.37
CA SER A 267 -20.89 -15.49 -18.41
C SER A 267 -19.67 -15.27 -17.51
N ALA A 268 -18.57 -14.74 -18.04
CA ALA A 268 -17.38 -14.37 -17.28
C ALA A 268 -17.67 -13.20 -16.31
N VAL A 269 -18.43 -12.20 -16.77
CA VAL A 269 -18.92 -11.08 -15.95
C VAL A 269 -19.77 -11.60 -14.78
N GLU A 270 -20.72 -12.51 -15.03
CA GLU A 270 -21.54 -13.14 -13.98
C GLU A 270 -20.67 -13.91 -12.97
N TRP A 271 -19.73 -14.71 -13.46
CA TRP A 271 -18.78 -15.46 -12.63
C TRP A 271 -17.91 -14.56 -11.75
N ALA A 272 -17.60 -13.34 -12.20
CA ALA A 272 -16.74 -12.41 -11.49
C ALA A 272 -17.46 -11.57 -10.42
N LYS A 273 -18.79 -11.65 -10.28
CA LYS A 273 -19.58 -10.85 -9.33
C LYS A 273 -19.17 -11.00 -7.86
N ASN A 274 -18.48 -12.06 -7.48
CA ASN A 274 -17.98 -12.28 -6.13
C ASN A 274 -16.50 -11.89 -5.94
N ALA A 275 -15.91 -11.17 -6.89
CA ALA A 275 -14.57 -10.61 -6.73
C ALA A 275 -14.55 -9.50 -5.66
N ASP A 276 -13.52 -9.50 -4.83
CA ASP A 276 -13.18 -8.39 -3.93
C ASP A 276 -12.60 -7.21 -4.72
N ARG A 277 -11.70 -7.52 -5.68
CA ARG A 277 -11.21 -6.61 -6.71
C ARG A 277 -11.11 -7.36 -8.03
N LEU A 278 -11.63 -6.76 -9.09
CA LEU A 278 -11.69 -7.35 -10.44
C LEU A 278 -10.86 -6.53 -11.41
N VAL A 279 -10.01 -7.20 -12.19
CA VAL A 279 -9.39 -6.62 -13.38
C VAL A 279 -10.05 -7.20 -14.62
N VAL A 280 -10.48 -6.34 -15.54
CA VAL A 280 -10.93 -6.71 -16.88
C VAL A 280 -9.95 -6.13 -17.89
N TYR A 281 -9.14 -6.99 -18.52
CA TYR A 281 -8.07 -6.58 -19.44
C TYR A 281 -8.48 -6.85 -20.89
N PHE A 282 -8.73 -5.78 -21.65
CA PHE A 282 -9.15 -5.83 -23.04
C PHE A 282 -7.96 -5.57 -23.96
N VAL A 283 -7.75 -6.45 -24.94
CA VAL A 283 -6.71 -6.29 -25.97
C VAL A 283 -7.29 -6.52 -27.34
N ASP A 284 -7.20 -5.53 -28.22
CA ASP A 284 -7.64 -5.56 -29.62
C ASP A 284 -7.01 -4.37 -30.37
N HIS A 285 -7.01 -4.37 -31.70
CA HIS A 285 -6.59 -3.21 -32.50
C HIS A 285 -7.67 -2.12 -32.59
N GLY A 286 -8.89 -2.46 -32.18
CA GLY A 286 -10.05 -1.59 -32.24
C GLY A 286 -10.52 -1.33 -33.66
N GLY A 287 -11.68 -0.71 -33.77
CA GLY A 287 -12.25 -0.30 -35.05
C GLY A 287 -13.13 0.92 -34.89
N THR A 288 -13.82 1.27 -35.97
CA THR A 288 -14.97 2.16 -35.91
C THR A 288 -16.15 1.47 -36.58
N ASN A 289 -17.34 1.62 -36.02
CA ASN A 289 -18.57 1.24 -36.71
C ASN A 289 -18.94 2.31 -37.76
N ASP A 290 -20.03 2.07 -38.50
CA ASP A 290 -20.54 2.97 -39.55
C ASP A 290 -20.86 4.39 -39.04
N SER A 291 -21.11 4.53 -37.73
CA SER A 291 -21.34 5.82 -37.06
C SER A 291 -20.04 6.48 -36.55
N SER A 292 -18.87 5.97 -36.93
CA SER A 292 -17.55 6.44 -36.48
C SER A 292 -17.33 6.35 -34.96
N ASN A 293 -18.11 5.53 -34.26
CA ASN A 293 -17.87 5.21 -32.86
C ASN A 293 -16.83 4.10 -32.75
N GLY A 294 -15.93 4.21 -31.77
CA GLY A 294 -14.94 3.18 -31.52
C GLY A 294 -15.61 1.87 -31.11
N ILE A 295 -15.14 0.77 -31.69
CA ILE A 295 -15.58 -0.59 -31.35
C ILE A 295 -14.40 -1.44 -30.88
N PHE A 296 -14.69 -2.39 -30.01
CA PHE A 296 -13.81 -3.49 -29.65
C PHE A 296 -14.25 -4.73 -30.42
N ARG A 297 -13.32 -5.42 -31.06
CA ARG A 297 -13.59 -6.64 -31.84
C ARG A 297 -13.34 -7.84 -30.96
N LEU A 298 -14.41 -8.42 -30.43
CA LEU A 298 -14.31 -9.62 -29.62
C LEU A 298 -13.90 -10.82 -30.48
N SER A 299 -14.50 -10.93 -31.67
CA SER A 299 -14.12 -11.89 -32.70
C SER A 299 -14.31 -11.31 -34.11
N SER A 300 -14.07 -12.11 -35.15
CA SER A 300 -14.36 -11.72 -36.53
C SER A 300 -15.85 -11.49 -36.79
N ALA A 301 -16.73 -12.06 -35.93
CA ALA A 301 -18.18 -11.98 -36.09
C ALA A 301 -18.86 -11.06 -35.05
N GLU A 302 -18.18 -10.78 -33.93
CA GLU A 302 -18.78 -10.08 -32.80
C GLU A 302 -17.92 -8.90 -32.35
N THR A 303 -18.56 -7.77 -32.19
CA THR A 303 -17.96 -6.52 -31.71
C THR A 303 -18.87 -5.93 -30.65
N PHE A 304 -18.33 -5.05 -29.81
CA PHE A 304 -19.15 -4.20 -28.95
C PHE A 304 -18.59 -2.78 -28.88
N ASP A 305 -19.45 -1.82 -28.56
CA ASP A 305 -19.04 -0.46 -28.21
C ASP A 305 -19.28 -0.12 -26.73
N MET A 306 -18.98 1.11 -26.33
CA MET A 306 -19.16 1.55 -24.94
C MET A 306 -20.61 1.56 -24.46
N SER A 307 -21.59 1.69 -25.36
CA SER A 307 -23.00 1.64 -25.00
C SER A 307 -23.44 0.23 -24.59
N GLU A 308 -22.78 -0.80 -25.13
CA GLU A 308 -23.00 -2.20 -24.79
C GLU A 308 -22.15 -2.64 -23.59
N LEU A 309 -20.92 -2.14 -23.48
CA LEU A 309 -20.00 -2.50 -22.39
C LEU A 309 -20.38 -1.86 -21.04
N ASN A 310 -20.79 -0.58 -21.05
CA ASN A 310 -21.07 0.15 -19.81
C ASN A 310 -22.10 -0.55 -18.90
N PRO A 311 -23.27 -0.99 -19.40
CA PRO A 311 -24.24 -1.70 -18.58
C PRO A 311 -23.69 -3.00 -17.97
N LEU A 312 -22.80 -3.70 -18.67
CA LEU A 312 -22.16 -4.92 -18.16
C LEU A 312 -21.19 -4.61 -17.01
N LEU A 313 -20.39 -3.55 -17.16
CA LEU A 313 -19.51 -3.08 -16.09
C LEU A 313 -20.30 -2.52 -14.90
N ASP A 314 -21.42 -1.84 -15.13
CA ASP A 314 -22.28 -1.34 -14.07
C ASP A 314 -22.91 -2.50 -13.27
N ASN A 315 -23.32 -3.57 -13.95
CA ASN A 315 -23.85 -4.78 -13.30
C ASN A 315 -22.83 -5.42 -12.34
N LEU A 316 -21.53 -5.38 -12.65
CA LEU A 316 -20.48 -5.85 -11.72
C LEU A 316 -20.41 -5.04 -10.42
N GLN A 317 -20.84 -3.79 -10.45
CA GLN A 317 -20.77 -2.86 -9.33
C GLN A 317 -22.12 -2.72 -8.58
N GLN A 318 -23.22 -3.27 -9.12
CA GLN A 318 -24.52 -3.21 -8.48
C GLN A 318 -24.57 -4.01 -7.17
N GLY A 319 -24.80 -3.30 -6.06
CA GLY A 319 -25.00 -3.89 -4.73
C GLY A 319 -23.72 -4.28 -3.97
N LYS A 320 -22.53 -3.89 -4.46
CA LYS A 320 -21.23 -4.18 -3.81
C LYS A 320 -20.26 -3.01 -3.90
N THR A 321 -19.24 -3.01 -3.04
CA THR A 321 -18.08 -2.10 -3.05
C THR A 321 -16.87 -2.68 -3.79
N ALA A 322 -17.08 -3.54 -4.80
CA ALA A 322 -15.98 -4.16 -5.53
C ALA A 322 -15.32 -3.14 -6.47
N ASP A 323 -13.99 -2.99 -6.35
CA ASP A 323 -13.20 -2.17 -7.26
C ASP A 323 -13.06 -2.92 -8.60
N VAL A 324 -13.68 -2.40 -9.66
CA VAL A 324 -13.54 -2.92 -11.03
C VAL A 324 -12.58 -2.03 -11.81
N ILE A 325 -11.47 -2.60 -12.25
CA ILE A 325 -10.47 -1.92 -13.07
C ILE A 325 -10.57 -2.47 -14.50
N ALA A 326 -11.04 -1.66 -15.43
CA ALA A 326 -11.03 -1.98 -16.85
C ALA A 326 -9.79 -1.39 -17.51
N VAL A 327 -8.94 -2.23 -18.10
CA VAL A 327 -7.74 -1.83 -18.83
C VAL A 327 -7.99 -2.06 -20.32
N PHE A 328 -7.78 -1.02 -21.12
CA PHE A 328 -7.96 -1.08 -22.57
C PHE A 328 -6.61 -0.90 -23.26
N ASP A 329 -6.00 -2.02 -23.63
CA ASP A 329 -4.76 -2.08 -24.39
C ASP A 329 -5.10 -2.20 -25.88
N THR A 330 -5.54 -1.09 -26.48
CA THR A 330 -5.95 -1.06 -27.88
C THR A 330 -5.32 0.11 -28.65
N CYS A 331 -4.95 -0.12 -29.92
CA CYS A 331 -4.36 0.91 -30.78
C CYS A 331 -5.29 2.13 -30.98
N LYS A 332 -6.59 1.93 -30.82
CA LYS A 332 -7.64 2.93 -30.96
C LYS A 332 -8.37 3.21 -29.64
N SER A 333 -7.69 3.02 -28.50
CA SER A 333 -8.29 3.18 -27.17
C SER A 333 -8.96 4.54 -26.97
N GLY A 334 -8.38 5.62 -27.51
CA GLY A 334 -8.99 6.97 -27.47
C GLY A 334 -10.23 7.16 -28.34
N LEU A 335 -10.49 6.28 -29.32
CA LEU A 335 -11.74 6.27 -30.08
C LEU A 335 -12.81 5.43 -29.39
N PHE A 336 -12.38 4.38 -28.68
CA PHE A 336 -13.23 3.48 -27.91
C PHE A 336 -13.71 4.15 -26.61
N LEU A 337 -12.81 4.81 -25.87
CA LEU A 337 -13.08 5.51 -24.61
C LEU A 337 -13.03 7.03 -24.80
N LYS A 338 -14.11 7.63 -25.29
CA LYS A 338 -14.18 9.10 -25.31
C LYS A 338 -14.45 9.61 -23.88
N PRO A 339 -13.80 10.71 -23.44
CA PRO A 339 -14.04 11.29 -22.12
C PRO A 339 -15.52 11.60 -21.83
N SER A 340 -16.28 11.98 -22.87
CA SER A 340 -17.73 12.24 -22.77
C SER A 340 -18.59 10.98 -22.58
N GLN A 341 -18.00 9.79 -22.66
CA GLN A 341 -18.66 8.49 -22.50
C GLN A 341 -18.29 7.81 -21.18
N ILE A 342 -17.47 8.45 -20.34
CA ILE A 342 -17.15 7.96 -18.99
C ILE A 342 -18.38 8.20 -18.10
N PRO A 343 -19.01 7.14 -17.55
CA PRO A 343 -20.17 7.28 -16.67
C PRO A 343 -19.84 8.04 -15.38
N ASP A 344 -20.84 8.71 -14.82
CA ASP A 344 -20.74 9.39 -13.53
C ASP A 344 -20.26 8.43 -12.44
N GLY A 345 -19.25 8.86 -11.67
CA GLY A 345 -18.64 8.05 -10.61
C GLY A 345 -17.49 7.14 -11.06
N LYS A 346 -17.13 7.12 -12.36
CA LYS A 346 -15.93 6.44 -12.88
C LYS A 346 -14.83 7.44 -13.21
N SER A 347 -13.57 7.04 -13.02
CA SER A 347 -12.39 7.85 -13.36
C SER A 347 -11.50 7.12 -14.35
N VAL A 348 -10.93 7.84 -15.31
CA VAL A 348 -9.89 7.34 -16.22
C VAL A 348 -8.57 7.95 -15.77
N SER A 349 -7.54 7.10 -15.60
CA SER A 349 -6.19 7.49 -15.18
C SER A 349 -5.24 7.61 -16.35
#